data_AF-A0A5E4I4C5-F1
#
_entry.id   AF-A0A5E4I4C5-F1
#
_cell.length_a   1.000
_cell.length_b   1.000
_cell.length_c   1.000
_cell.angle_alpha   90.00
_cell.angle_beta   90.00
_cell.angle_gamma   90.00
#
_symmetry.space_group_name_H-M   'P 1'
#
loop_
_entity.id
_entity.type
_entity.pdbx_description
1 polymer ?
#
loop_
_entity_poly.entity_id
_entity_poly.type
_entity_poly.pdbx_seq_one_letter_code
_entity_poly.pdbx_strand_id
1 'polypeptide(L)'
;MIARMKMKRRTKQESLIRYLQEKVQTVNEFGTGDPCVFTFGSTTMSVREAVLHAGLSCVVVQPIYLQPFPSWNLRKYVGRKVVVVEQNSTGQLEQLLREKNGITQISSIRQFDGRPFNPVDLAEQLRTVIG
;
A
#
# COMPACT_ATOMS: atom_id res chain seq x y z
N MET A 1 29.47 11.37 23.82
CA MET A 1 28.47 12.39 23.40
C MET A 1 27.68 11.98 22.15
N ILE A 2 28.32 11.57 21.05
CA ILE A 2 27.67 11.22 19.76
C ILE A 2 26.64 10.09 19.90
N ALA A 3 26.95 9.02 20.63
CA ALA A 3 26.03 7.90 20.84
C ALA A 3 24.71 8.34 21.53
N ARG A 4 24.79 9.20 22.56
CA ARG A 4 23.61 9.76 23.25
C ARG A 4 22.72 10.56 22.29
N MET A 5 23.31 11.34 21.39
CA MET A 5 22.55 12.09 20.38
C MET A 5 21.88 11.18 19.33
N LYS A 6 22.53 10.08 18.95
CA LYS A 6 21.92 9.05 18.09
C LYS A 6 20.74 8.37 18.81
N MET A 7 20.89 8.00 20.08
CA MET A 7 19.79 7.44 20.87
C MET A 7 18.62 8.41 21.00
N LYS A 8 18.87 9.70 21.29
CA LYS A 8 17.81 10.71 21.33
C LYS A 8 16.99 10.75 20.03
N ARG A 9 17.65 10.71 18.87
CA ARG A 9 16.97 10.69 17.56
C ARG A 9 16.12 9.43 17.38
N ARG A 10 16.65 8.27 17.76
CA ARG A 10 15.92 7.00 17.71
C ARG A 10 14.68 7.00 18.62
N THR A 11 14.80 7.49 19.85
CA THR A 11 13.68 7.55 20.80
C THR A 11 12.54 8.44 20.28
N LYS A 12 12.83 9.52 19.53
CA LYS A 12 11.78 10.31 18.87
C LYS A 12 10.98 9.47 17.87
N GLN A 13 11.65 8.66 17.07
CA GLN A 13 11.00 7.78 16.10
C GLN A 13 10.14 6.73 16.80
N GLU A 14 10.62 6.12 17.88
CA GLU A 14 9.85 5.16 18.68
C GLU A 14 8.61 5.81 19.29
N SER A 15 8.74 7.04 19.81
CA SER A 15 7.61 7.80 20.34
C SER A 15 6.57 8.15 19.26
N LEU A 16 7.02 8.50 18.05
CA LEU A 16 6.15 8.75 16.92
C LEU A 16 5.39 7.47 16.52
N ILE A 17 6.07 6.32 16.46
CA ILE A 17 5.43 5.03 16.13
C ILE A 17 4.33 4.71 17.15
N ARG A 18 4.60 4.85 18.46
CA ARG A 18 3.56 4.62 19.49
C ARG A 18 2.35 5.53 19.30
N TYR A 19 2.58 6.82 19.08
CA TYR A 19 1.50 7.76 18.82
C TYR A 19 0.67 7.38 17.59
N LEU A 20 1.33 7.02 16.49
CA LEU A 20 0.66 6.60 15.25
C LEU A 20 -0.15 5.31 15.43
N GLN A 21 0.34 4.35 16.21
CA GLN A 21 -0.37 3.10 16.51
C GLN A 21 -1.65 3.33 17.33
N GLU A 22 -1.60 4.25 18.30
CA GLU A 22 -2.67 4.42 19.28
C GLU A 22 -3.71 5.47 18.88
N LYS A 23 -3.30 6.50 18.13
CA LYS A 23 -4.10 7.74 17.98
C LYS A 23 -4.41 8.14 16.55
N VAL A 24 -3.81 7.48 15.55
CA VAL A 24 -3.90 7.92 14.15
C VAL A 24 -4.28 6.77 13.24
N GLN A 25 -5.20 7.02 12.31
CA GLN A 25 -5.46 6.10 11.22
C GLN A 25 -4.29 6.17 10.23
N THR A 26 -3.58 5.06 10.06
CA THR A 26 -2.37 5.00 9.21
C THR A 26 -2.56 4.20 7.93
N VAL A 27 -3.69 3.51 7.80
CA VAL A 27 -4.10 2.75 6.61
C VAL A 27 -5.59 2.98 6.39
N ASN A 28 -5.98 3.22 5.15
CA ASN A 28 -7.38 3.17 4.73
C ASN A 28 -7.67 1.82 4.06
N GLU A 29 -8.85 1.27 4.31
CA GLU A 29 -9.34 0.04 3.68
C GLU A 29 -10.71 0.32 3.08
N PHE A 30 -10.90 -0.10 1.83
CA PHE A 30 -12.16 0.10 1.11
C PHE A 30 -12.63 -1.22 0.52
N GLY A 31 -13.92 -1.52 0.69
CA GLY A 31 -14.50 -2.77 0.21
C GLY A 31 -14.11 -3.98 1.06
N THR A 32 -14.55 -5.15 0.61
CA THR A 32 -14.32 -6.45 1.25
C THR A 32 -14.08 -7.50 0.16
N GLY A 33 -13.39 -8.59 0.50
CA GLY A 33 -13.10 -9.68 -0.44
C GLY A 33 -11.61 -9.92 -0.65
N ASP A 34 -11.28 -10.65 -1.71
CA ASP A 34 -9.93 -11.02 -2.14
C ASP A 34 -9.90 -11.00 -3.69
N PRO A 35 -8.94 -10.36 -4.40
CA PRO A 35 -7.75 -9.57 -4.08
C PRO A 35 -7.59 -8.74 -2.81
N CYS A 36 -6.34 -8.50 -2.37
CA CYS A 36 -5.96 -7.22 -1.78
C CYS A 36 -5.28 -6.32 -2.81
N VAL A 37 -5.86 -5.15 -3.10
CA VAL A 37 -5.28 -4.18 -4.04
C VAL A 37 -4.62 -3.05 -3.25
N PHE A 38 -3.29 -3.03 -3.23
CA PHE A 38 -2.49 -2.02 -2.55
C PHE A 38 -2.18 -0.84 -3.46
N THR A 39 -2.26 0.37 -2.91
CA THR A 39 -2.06 1.64 -3.62
C THR A 39 -1.62 2.71 -2.63
N PHE A 40 -1.07 3.84 -3.09
CA PHE A 40 -0.74 4.95 -2.20
C PHE A 40 -0.92 6.31 -2.90
N GLY A 41 -1.15 7.37 -2.11
CA GLY A 41 -1.29 8.71 -2.66
C GLY A 41 -2.46 8.85 -3.65
N SER A 42 -2.21 9.53 -4.77
CA SER A 42 -3.22 9.90 -5.77
C SER A 42 -3.82 8.71 -6.52
N THR A 43 -3.11 7.59 -6.64
CA THR A 43 -3.58 6.42 -7.40
C THR A 43 -4.78 5.74 -6.75
N THR A 44 -5.02 5.97 -5.46
CA THR A 44 -6.08 5.30 -4.71
C THR A 44 -7.48 5.56 -5.27
N MET A 45 -7.77 6.78 -5.74
CA MET A 45 -9.10 7.06 -6.28
C MET A 45 -9.33 6.35 -7.62
N SER A 46 -8.34 6.40 -8.53
CA SER A 46 -8.40 5.64 -9.79
C SER A 46 -8.57 4.15 -9.56
N VAL A 47 -7.88 3.57 -8.57
CA VAL A 47 -8.02 2.15 -8.22
C VAL A 47 -9.43 1.84 -7.72
N ARG A 48 -10.01 2.68 -6.87
CA ARG A 48 -11.38 2.47 -6.36
C ARG A 48 -12.42 2.52 -7.47
N GLU A 49 -12.29 3.48 -8.38
CA GLU A 49 -13.16 3.59 -9.54
C GLU A 49 -12.99 2.39 -10.48
N ALA A 50 -11.75 1.96 -10.73
CA ALA A 50 -11.44 0.80 -11.55
C ALA A 50 -12.01 -0.50 -10.96
N VAL A 51 -11.89 -0.71 -9.64
CA VAL A 51 -12.45 -1.89 -8.95
C VAL A 51 -13.97 -1.92 -9.08
N LEU A 52 -14.63 -0.77 -8.89
CA LEU A 52 -16.08 -0.64 -9.04
C LEU A 52 -16.50 -0.92 -10.50
N HIS A 53 -15.81 -0.33 -11.47
CA HIS A 53 -16.06 -0.53 -12.89
C HIS A 53 -15.83 -1.98 -13.32
N ALA A 54 -14.80 -2.62 -12.75
CA ALA A 54 -14.47 -4.01 -13.03
C ALA A 54 -15.50 -5.00 -12.45
N GLY A 55 -16.27 -4.59 -11.43
CA GLY A 55 -17.19 -5.47 -10.68
C GLY A 55 -16.47 -6.43 -9.74
N LEU A 56 -15.28 -6.06 -9.26
CA LEU A 56 -14.42 -6.95 -8.47
C LEU A 56 -14.75 -6.90 -6.98
N SER A 57 -14.81 -8.08 -6.35
CA SER A 57 -14.93 -8.24 -4.90
C SER A 57 -13.55 -8.31 -4.25
N CYS A 58 -12.91 -7.16 -4.05
CA CYS A 58 -11.58 -7.06 -3.47
C CYS A 58 -11.51 -5.94 -2.42
N VAL A 59 -10.53 -6.02 -1.53
CA VAL A 59 -10.22 -4.93 -0.58
C VAL A 59 -9.12 -4.03 -1.16
N VAL A 60 -9.39 -2.73 -1.25
CA VAL A 60 -8.38 -1.72 -1.61
C VAL A 60 -7.73 -1.21 -0.33
N VAL A 61 -6.41 -1.32 -0.25
CA VAL A 61 -5.61 -0.97 0.93
C VAL A 61 -4.68 0.19 0.59
N GLN A 62 -4.82 1.30 1.31
CA GLN A 62 -3.99 2.50 1.13
C GLN A 62 -3.24 2.82 2.42
N PRO A 63 -1.94 2.52 2.51
CA PRO A 63 -1.08 3.08 3.54
C PRO A 63 -1.03 4.62 3.39
N ILE A 64 -1.39 5.34 4.45
CA ILE A 64 -1.32 6.80 4.50
C ILE A 64 0.12 7.25 4.79
N TYR A 65 0.85 6.47 5.58
CA TYR A 65 2.24 6.72 5.93
C TYR A 65 3.14 5.67 5.26
N LEU A 66 4.19 6.13 4.57
CA LEU A 66 5.25 5.26 4.05
C LEU A 66 6.45 5.19 5.02
N GLN A 67 6.61 6.19 5.89
CA GLN A 67 7.63 6.22 6.94
C GLN A 67 7.14 7.01 8.16
N PRO A 68 7.10 6.42 9.37
CA PRO A 68 7.29 4.99 9.63
C PRO A 68 6.19 4.16 8.96
N PHE A 69 6.59 3.07 8.30
CA PHE A 69 5.64 2.22 7.59
C PHE A 69 4.72 1.46 8.56
N PRO A 70 3.39 1.46 8.38
CA PRO A 70 2.42 0.91 9.32
C PRO A 70 2.32 -0.61 9.25
N SER A 71 3.45 -1.32 9.40
CA SER A 71 3.48 -2.78 9.35
C SER A 71 2.58 -3.43 10.39
N TRP A 72 2.33 -2.75 11.52
CA TRP A 72 1.41 -3.23 12.55
C TRP A 72 -0.02 -3.40 12.05
N ASN A 73 -0.48 -2.58 11.09
CA ASN A 73 -1.78 -2.76 10.44
C ASN A 73 -1.73 -3.74 9.26
N LEU A 74 -0.60 -3.78 8.54
CA LEU A 74 -0.50 -4.47 7.25
C LEU A 74 -0.11 -5.96 7.36
N ARG A 75 0.38 -6.44 8.52
CA ARG A 75 0.76 -7.85 8.73
C ARG A 75 -0.40 -8.83 8.54
N LYS A 76 -1.65 -8.39 8.72
CA LYS A 76 -2.84 -9.22 8.49
C LYS A 76 -3.02 -9.67 7.03
N TYR A 77 -2.28 -9.09 6.08
CA TYR A 77 -2.34 -9.43 4.67
C TYR A 77 -1.25 -10.44 4.24
N VAL A 78 -0.40 -10.90 5.15
CA VAL A 78 0.60 -11.94 4.85
C VAL A 78 -0.10 -13.23 4.44
N GLY A 79 0.37 -13.84 3.33
CA GLY A 79 -0.20 -15.06 2.76
C GLY A 79 -1.44 -14.84 1.89
N ARG A 80 -1.89 -13.59 1.71
CA ARG A 80 -2.96 -13.25 0.77
C ARG A 80 -2.41 -12.90 -0.61
N LYS A 81 -3.23 -13.09 -1.65
CA LYS A 81 -2.94 -12.58 -2.99
C LYS A 81 -3.02 -11.05 -2.97
N VAL A 82 -1.94 -10.40 -3.37
CA VAL A 82 -1.81 -8.95 -3.38
C VAL A 82 -1.54 -8.46 -4.79
N VAL A 83 -2.23 -7.39 -5.20
CA VAL A 83 -1.94 -6.63 -6.40
C VAL A 83 -1.52 -5.23 -5.98
N VAL A 84 -0.31 -4.80 -6.34
CA VAL A 84 0.15 -3.43 -6.09
C VAL A 84 -0.09 -2.59 -7.34
N VAL A 85 -0.80 -1.47 -7.17
CA VAL A 85 -0.99 -0.46 -8.22
C VAL A 85 -0.23 0.79 -7.81
N GLU A 86 0.79 1.15 -8.58
CA GLU A 86 1.63 2.30 -8.26
C GLU A 86 2.17 3.05 -9.49
N GLN A 87 2.42 4.34 -9.31
CA GLN A 87 2.96 5.21 -10.36
C GLN A 87 4.47 5.43 -10.24
N ASN A 88 5.24 4.36 -10.42
CA ASN A 88 6.68 4.43 -10.58
C ASN A 88 7.19 3.19 -11.33
N SER A 89 8.41 3.26 -11.87
CA SER A 89 9.02 2.15 -12.61
C SER A 89 9.61 1.06 -11.70
N THR A 90 10.01 1.44 -10.47
CA THR A 90 10.85 0.60 -9.59
C THR A 90 10.09 -0.36 -8.69
N GLY A 91 8.79 -0.18 -8.47
CA GLY A 91 8.02 -1.04 -7.57
C GLY A 91 8.23 -0.72 -6.09
N GLN A 92 8.28 0.55 -5.72
CA GLN A 92 8.72 0.95 -4.36
C GLN A 92 7.76 0.47 -3.27
N LEU A 93 6.44 0.52 -3.51
CA LEU A 93 5.46 0.05 -2.55
C LEU A 93 5.49 -1.48 -2.45
N GLU A 94 5.62 -2.18 -3.58
CA GLU A 94 5.84 -3.63 -3.59
C GLU A 94 7.05 -4.00 -2.73
N GLN A 95 8.20 -3.37 -2.98
CA GLN A 95 9.43 -3.65 -2.24
C GLN A 95 9.24 -3.39 -0.74
N LEU A 96 8.59 -2.29 -0.38
CA LEU A 96 8.33 -1.95 1.01
C LEU A 96 7.43 -3.00 1.72
N LEU A 97 6.39 -3.49 1.03
CA LEU A 97 5.52 -4.56 1.54
C LEU A 97 6.29 -5.88 1.72
N ARG A 98 7.15 -6.24 0.76
CA ARG A 98 8.02 -7.42 0.88
C ARG A 98 8.95 -7.30 2.08
N GLU A 99 9.69 -6.19 2.18
CA GLU A 99 10.74 -6.00 3.18
C GLU A 99 10.21 -5.83 4.61
N LYS A 100 9.12 -5.07 4.78
CA LYS A 100 8.63 -4.71 6.12
C LYS A 100 7.56 -5.66 6.66
N ASN A 101 6.83 -6.31 5.76
CA ASN A 101 5.69 -7.16 6.13
C ASN A 101 5.87 -8.62 5.76
N GLY A 102 6.79 -8.97 4.85
CA GLY A 102 6.97 -10.35 4.39
C GLY A 102 5.87 -10.82 3.45
N ILE A 103 5.17 -9.91 2.78
CA ILE A 103 4.14 -10.25 1.79
C ILE A 103 4.85 -10.65 0.50
N THR A 104 4.68 -11.90 0.05
CA THR A 104 5.43 -12.46 -1.08
C THR A 104 4.60 -12.68 -2.34
N GLN A 105 3.30 -12.95 -2.21
CA GLN A 105 2.38 -13.19 -3.32
C GLN A 105 1.86 -11.87 -3.92
N ILE A 106 2.78 -11.10 -4.51
CA ILE A 106 2.49 -9.79 -5.09
C ILE A 106 2.59 -9.84 -6.62
N SER A 107 1.50 -9.45 -7.28
CA SER A 107 1.48 -8.98 -8.67
C SER A 107 1.52 -7.46 -8.71
N SER A 108 1.93 -6.84 -9.81
CA SER A 108 2.02 -5.37 -9.88
C SER A 108 1.53 -4.80 -11.20
N ILE A 109 0.83 -3.68 -11.09
CA ILE A 109 0.43 -2.80 -12.18
C ILE A 109 1.17 -1.48 -11.96
N ARG A 110 2.04 -1.13 -12.92
CA ARG A 110 2.89 0.05 -12.82
C ARG A 110 2.66 0.96 -14.01
N GLN A 111 2.63 2.26 -13.76
CA GLN A 111 2.59 3.28 -14.80
C GLN A 111 3.57 4.40 -14.46
N PHE A 112 4.26 4.95 -15.47
CA PHE A 112 5.33 5.93 -15.24
C PHE A 112 5.49 6.90 -16.43
N ASP A 113 4.41 7.08 -17.21
CA ASP A 113 4.34 8.00 -18.36
C ASP A 113 3.93 9.44 -17.97
N GLY A 114 3.80 9.71 -16.66
CA GLY A 114 3.41 11.02 -16.11
C GLY A 114 1.91 11.30 -16.15
N ARG A 115 1.08 10.39 -16.69
CA ARG A 115 -0.38 10.51 -16.69
C ARG A 115 -0.98 9.77 -15.50
N PRO A 116 -2.10 10.24 -14.92
CA PRO A 116 -2.89 9.45 -13.98
C PRO A 116 -3.38 8.13 -14.60
N PHE A 117 -3.67 7.14 -13.76
CA PHE A 117 -4.37 5.94 -14.20
C PHE A 117 -5.76 6.30 -14.71
N ASN A 118 -6.09 5.87 -15.93
CA ASN A 118 -7.45 5.85 -16.42
C ASN A 118 -8.21 4.68 -15.75
N PRO A 119 -9.33 4.92 -15.06
CA PRO A 119 -10.08 3.87 -14.37
C PRO A 119 -10.54 2.72 -15.28
N VAL A 120 -10.91 2.99 -16.53
CA VAL A 120 -11.39 1.97 -17.47
C VAL A 120 -10.25 1.06 -17.90
N ASP A 121 -9.12 1.65 -18.31
CA ASP A 121 -7.94 0.87 -18.70
C ASP A 121 -7.37 0.08 -17.52
N LEU A 122 -7.39 0.68 -16.32
CA LEU A 122 -6.96 0.03 -15.09
C LEU A 122 -7.90 -1.12 -14.69
N ALA A 123 -9.20 -1.00 -14.93
CA ALA A 123 -10.17 -2.07 -14.67
C ALA A 123 -9.86 -3.33 -15.49
N GLU A 124 -9.51 -3.18 -16.77
CA GLU A 124 -9.12 -4.31 -17.62
C GLU A 124 -7.79 -4.95 -17.20
N GLN A 125 -6.83 -4.13 -16.77
CA GLN A 125 -5.57 -4.64 -16.21
C GLN A 125 -5.82 -5.41 -14.91
N LEU A 126 -6.68 -4.90 -14.03
CA LEU A 126 -7.05 -5.58 -12.78
C LEU A 126 -7.75 -6.91 -13.07
N ARG A 127 -8.68 -6.98 -14.03
CA ARG A 127 -9.30 -8.26 -14.43
C ARG A 127 -8.27 -9.27 -14.92
N THR A 128 -7.31 -8.83 -15.72
CA THR A 128 -6.26 -9.69 -16.28
C THR A 128 -5.32 -10.23 -15.20
N VAL A 129 -5.02 -9.43 -14.17
CA VAL A 129 -4.09 -9.83 -13.09
C VAL A 129 -4.79 -10.66 -12.01
N ILE A 130 -6.09 -10.46 -11.81
CA ILE A 130 -6.89 -11.11 -10.74
C ILE A 130 -7.58 -12.39 -11.23
N GLY A 131 -8.04 -12.42 -12.47
CA GLY A 131 -8.63 -13.60 -13.12
C GLY A 131 -7.61 -14.69 -13.37
#